data_AF-A0A2D6Q142-F1
#
_entry.id   AF-A0A2D6Q142-F1
#
_cell.length_a   1.000
_cell.length_b   1.000
_cell.length_c   1.000
_cell.angle_alpha   90.00
_cell.angle_beta   90.00
_cell.angle_gamma   90.00
#
_symmetry.space_group_name_H-M   'P 1'
#
loop_
_entity.id
_entity.type
_entity.pdbx_description
1 polymer ?
#
loop_
_entity_poly.entity_id
_entity_poly.type
_entity_poly.pdbx_seq_one_letter_code
_entity_poly.pdbx_strand_id
1 'polypeptide(L)'
;MLLLLPIVASLMAMDFETRCHSQQFTRAKRSLDRMILTQVQRDAIKTHEAAFYRAWNNTHRRKGCSHHEAHAVEFIAAASGVLTDAQFKSFRKRARNEVEHVQHEVWQTGVYIDNLIKIAAKL
;
A
#
# COMPACT_ATOMS: atom_id res chain seq x y z
N MET A 1 -6.93 31.85 -27.60
CA MET A 1 -6.99 31.16 -26.29
C MET A 1 -6.96 29.66 -26.52
N LEU A 2 -5.85 28.98 -26.25
CA LEU A 2 -5.75 27.51 -26.24
C LEU A 2 -4.47 27.13 -25.48
N LEU A 3 -4.53 27.21 -24.15
CA LEU A 3 -3.45 26.79 -23.23
C LEU A 3 -4.09 26.05 -22.06
N LEU A 4 -4.64 24.86 -22.30
CA LEU A 4 -5.18 24.00 -21.23
C LEU A 4 -4.73 22.53 -21.34
N LEU A 5 -3.88 22.17 -22.32
CA LEU A 5 -3.43 20.79 -22.53
C LEU A 5 -2.34 20.25 -21.57
N PRO A 6 -1.41 21.05 -20.99
CA PRO A 6 -0.34 20.45 -20.16
C PRO A 6 -0.77 20.10 -18.72
N ILE A 7 -1.90 20.65 -18.23
CA ILE A 7 -2.36 20.42 -16.85
C ILE A 7 -3.04 19.05 -16.71
N VAL A 8 -3.84 18.63 -17.70
CA VAL A 8 -4.56 17.34 -17.67
C VAL A 8 -3.60 16.14 -17.76
N ALA A 9 -2.53 16.25 -18.55
CA ALA A 9 -1.50 15.21 -18.65
C ALA A 9 -0.70 15.03 -17.35
N SER A 10 -0.47 16.13 -16.61
CA SER A 10 0.26 16.12 -15.34
C SER A 10 -0.54 15.46 -14.21
N LEU A 11 -1.88 15.59 -14.22
CA LEU A 11 -2.77 14.90 -13.27
C LEU A 11 -2.79 13.38 -13.48
N MET A 12 -2.75 12.91 -14.73
CA MET A 12 -2.75 11.46 -15.04
C MET A 12 -1.42 10.77 -14.71
N ALA A 13 -0.30 11.49 -14.83
CA ALA A 13 1.02 10.98 -14.47
C ALA A 13 1.22 10.88 -12.94
N MET A 14 0.73 11.86 -12.17
CA MET A 14 0.73 11.80 -10.70
C MET A 14 -0.15 10.68 -10.16
N ASP A 15 -1.27 10.38 -10.82
CA ASP A 15 -2.17 9.32 -10.39
C ASP A 15 -1.62 7.92 -10.68
N PHE A 16 -0.84 7.73 -11.76
CA PHE A 16 -0.34 6.39 -12.13
C PHE A 16 0.84 5.92 -11.27
N GLU A 17 1.81 6.78 -10.97
CA GLU A 17 2.93 6.45 -10.05
C GLU A 17 2.41 6.14 -8.64
N THR A 18 1.41 6.88 -8.16
CA THR A 18 0.82 6.66 -6.83
C THR A 18 -0.03 5.38 -6.76
N ARG A 19 -0.75 5.04 -7.83
CA ARG A 19 -1.61 3.83 -7.89
C ARG A 19 -0.84 2.53 -8.01
N CYS A 20 0.41 2.56 -8.45
CA CYS A 20 1.23 1.36 -8.49
C CYS A 20 2.02 1.08 -7.20
N HIS A 21 1.86 1.87 -6.13
CA HIS A 21 2.39 1.46 -4.83
C HIS A 21 1.79 0.12 -4.41
N SER A 22 2.66 -0.83 -4.03
CA SER A 22 2.21 -2.12 -3.52
C SER A 22 1.30 -1.92 -2.31
N GLN A 23 0.08 -2.46 -2.37
CA GLN A 23 -0.83 -2.42 -1.23
C GLN A 23 -0.24 -3.16 -0.03
N GLN A 24 0.62 -4.15 -0.25
CA GLN A 24 1.32 -4.85 0.83
C GLN A 24 2.31 -3.91 1.53
N PHE A 25 3.11 -3.16 0.76
CA PHE A 25 4.04 -2.17 1.31
C PHE A 25 3.29 -1.10 2.13
N THR A 26 2.25 -0.49 1.55
CA THR A 26 1.47 0.56 2.22
C THR A 26 0.85 0.08 3.54
N ARG A 27 0.30 -1.13 3.56
CA ARG A 27 -0.26 -1.73 4.78
C ARG A 27 0.81 -2.03 5.82
N ALA A 28 1.91 -2.66 5.40
CA ALA A 28 3.04 -2.93 6.29
C ALA A 28 3.57 -1.64 6.92
N LYS A 29 3.74 -0.57 6.14
CA LYS A 29 4.18 0.73 6.63
C LYS A 29 3.22 1.30 7.69
N ARG A 30 1.91 1.34 7.41
CA ARG A 30 0.90 1.82 8.39
C ARG A 30 0.90 1.00 9.68
N SER A 31 1.06 -0.31 9.57
CA SER A 31 1.17 -1.18 10.73
C SER A 31 2.43 -0.88 11.56
N LEU A 32 3.58 -0.63 10.91
CA LEU A 32 4.84 -0.24 11.57
C LEU A 32 4.79 1.15 12.20
N ASP A 33 4.18 2.14 11.53
CA ASP A 33 4.06 3.53 12.02
C ASP A 33 3.24 3.62 13.32
N ARG A 34 2.38 2.63 13.59
CA ARG A 34 1.57 2.53 14.82
C ARG A 34 2.25 1.75 15.95
N MET A 35 3.50 1.33 15.76
CA MET A 35 4.25 0.59 16.76
C MET A 35 5.11 1.49 17.63
N ILE A 36 5.25 1.11 18.90
CA ILE A 36 6.25 1.69 19.79
C ILE A 36 7.58 1.03 19.44
N LEU A 37 8.45 1.79 18.78
CA LEU A 37 9.76 1.37 18.31
C LEU A 37 10.84 2.17 19.03
N THR A 38 12.02 1.58 19.19
CA THR A 38 13.22 2.36 19.58
C THR A 38 13.69 3.21 18.41
N GLN A 39 14.56 4.19 18.67
CA GLN A 39 15.12 5.02 17.60
C GLN A 39 15.91 4.19 16.59
N VAL A 40 16.73 3.24 17.08
CA VAL A 40 17.51 2.32 16.23
C VAL A 40 16.61 1.50 15.30
N GLN A 41 15.49 0.98 15.80
CA GLN A 41 14.53 0.24 14.98
C GLN A 41 13.87 1.12 13.92
N ARG A 42 13.49 2.36 14.27
CA ARG A 42 12.92 3.32 13.31
C ARG A 42 13.90 3.62 12.18
N ASP A 43 15.16 3.87 12.50
CA ASP A 43 16.18 4.23 11.51
C ASP A 43 16.50 3.07 10.57
N ALA A 44 16.55 1.84 11.10
CA ALA A 44 16.68 0.63 10.29
C ALA A 44 15.48 0.45 9.35
N ILE A 45 14.24 0.59 9.85
CA ILE A 45 13.02 0.50 9.02
C ILE A 45 13.03 1.57 7.91
N LYS A 46 13.43 2.81 8.22
CA LYS A 46 13.57 3.87 7.20
C LYS A 46 14.62 3.54 6.14
N THR A 47 15.69 2.87 6.53
CA THR A 47 16.72 2.39 5.58
C THR A 47 16.14 1.35 4.62
N HIS A 48 15.31 0.42 5.12
CA HIS A 48 14.62 -0.56 4.28
C HIS A 48 13.53 0.07 3.41
N GLU A 49 12.80 1.07 3.90
CA GLU A 49 11.86 1.87 3.10
C GLU A 49 12.57 2.57 1.94
N ALA A 50 13.73 3.20 2.19
CA ALA A 50 14.53 3.81 1.12
C ALA A 50 15.03 2.77 0.09
N ALA A 51 15.39 1.56 0.52
CA ALA A 51 15.77 0.48 -0.38
C ALA A 51 14.59 0.03 -1.26
N PHE A 52 13.40 -0.12 -0.69
CA PHE A 52 12.16 -0.39 -1.44
C PHE A 52 11.93 0.68 -2.52
N TYR A 53 11.97 1.97 -2.18
CA TYR A 53 11.73 3.03 -3.17
C TYR A 53 12.78 3.05 -4.29
N ARG A 54 14.06 2.77 -3.97
CA ARG A 54 15.09 2.63 -5.01
C ARG A 54 14.80 1.46 -5.95
N ALA A 55 14.46 0.30 -5.40
CA ALA A 55 14.13 -0.88 -6.19
C ALA A 55 12.88 -0.65 -7.04
N TRP A 56 11.84 -0.07 -6.44
CA TRP A 56 10.60 0.35 -7.08
C TRP A 56 10.87 1.30 -8.26
N ASN A 57 11.61 2.38 -8.06
CA ASN A 57 11.95 3.32 -9.14
C ASN A 57 12.70 2.64 -10.31
N ASN A 58 13.58 1.69 -9.99
CA ASN A 58 14.36 0.96 -11.00
C ASN A 58 13.53 -0.08 -11.78
N THR A 59 12.57 -0.73 -11.12
CA THR A 59 11.78 -1.81 -11.73
C THR A 59 10.45 -1.33 -12.28
N HIS A 60 9.84 -0.28 -11.76
CA HIS A 60 8.57 0.27 -12.24
C HIS A 60 8.63 0.64 -13.72
N ARG A 61 9.65 1.41 -14.11
CA ARG A 61 9.87 1.85 -15.49
C ARG A 61 10.23 0.71 -16.46
N ARG A 62 10.76 -0.41 -15.94
CA ARG A 62 11.33 -1.49 -16.76
C ARG A 62 10.46 -2.76 -16.82
N LYS A 63 9.66 -3.01 -15.78
CA LYS A 63 8.96 -4.27 -15.55
C LYS A 63 7.49 -4.08 -15.14
N GLY A 64 7.04 -2.85 -14.94
CA GLY A 64 5.65 -2.54 -14.58
C GLY A 64 5.29 -2.92 -13.14
N CYS A 65 4.00 -2.78 -12.81
CA CYS A 65 3.52 -2.76 -11.42
C CYS A 65 3.50 -4.12 -10.71
N SER A 66 3.57 -5.24 -11.45
CA SER A 66 3.60 -6.59 -10.86
C SER A 66 4.88 -6.90 -10.09
N HIS A 67 6.00 -6.26 -10.44
CA HIS A 67 7.28 -6.44 -9.73
C HIS A 67 7.35 -5.72 -8.38
N HIS A 68 6.41 -4.82 -8.08
CA HIS A 68 6.41 -4.06 -6.82
C HIS A 68 6.04 -4.94 -5.62
N GLU A 69 5.22 -5.97 -5.85
CA GLU A 69 4.83 -6.91 -4.81
C GLU A 69 6.03 -7.71 -4.30
N ALA A 70 6.97 -8.08 -5.18
CA ALA A 70 8.21 -8.75 -4.78
C ALA A 70 9.05 -7.85 -3.84
N HIS A 71 9.24 -6.58 -4.21
CA HIS A 71 9.97 -5.63 -3.36
C HIS A 71 9.23 -5.30 -2.06
N ALA A 72 7.89 -5.36 -2.06
CA ALA A 72 7.11 -5.21 -0.84
C ALA A 72 7.32 -6.38 0.13
N VAL A 73 7.40 -7.62 -0.38
CA VAL A 73 7.73 -8.81 0.43
C VAL A 73 9.14 -8.69 1.02
N GLU A 74 10.12 -8.25 0.23
CA GLU A 74 11.50 -8.00 0.69
C GLU A 74 11.53 -6.97 1.82
N PHE A 75 10.80 -5.85 1.66
CA PHE A 75 10.65 -4.84 2.70
C PHE A 75 10.03 -5.42 3.97
N ILE A 76 8.94 -6.18 3.87
CA ILE A 76 8.24 -6.77 5.02
C ILE A 76 9.16 -7.72 5.79
N ALA A 77 9.91 -8.56 5.08
CA ALA A 77 10.86 -9.48 5.70
C ALA A 77 11.97 -8.73 6.45
N ALA A 78 12.58 -7.73 5.81
CA ALA A 78 13.63 -6.92 6.41
C ALA A 78 13.12 -6.12 7.63
N ALA A 79 12.00 -5.43 7.49
CA ALA A 79 11.38 -4.65 8.56
C ALA A 79 10.90 -5.54 9.73
N SER A 80 10.50 -6.79 9.46
CA SER A 80 10.16 -7.75 10.51
C SER A 80 11.38 -8.22 11.30
N GLY A 81 12.54 -8.35 10.62
CA GLY A 81 13.79 -8.81 11.25
C GLY A 81 14.39 -7.83 12.26
N VAL A 82 13.96 -6.56 12.28
CA VAL A 82 14.39 -5.57 13.27
C VAL A 82 13.49 -5.50 14.51
N LEU A 83 12.36 -6.21 14.50
CA LEU A 83 11.41 -6.23 15.60
C LEU A 83 11.81 -7.30 16.63
N THR A 84 11.49 -7.06 17.90
CA THR A 84 11.48 -8.15 18.89
C THR A 84 10.32 -9.10 18.63
N ASP A 85 10.34 -10.30 19.19
CA ASP A 85 9.25 -11.28 19.02
C ASP A 85 7.88 -10.73 19.41
N ALA A 86 7.81 -9.97 20.51
CA ALA A 86 6.58 -9.34 20.97
C ALA A 86 6.08 -8.27 19.99
N GLN A 87 7.00 -7.45 19.45
CA GLN A 87 6.71 -6.46 18.43
C GLN A 87 6.28 -7.13 17.12
N PHE A 88 6.96 -8.18 16.69
CA PHE A 88 6.62 -8.95 15.49
C PHE A 88 5.23 -9.59 15.60
N LYS A 89 4.88 -10.17 16.76
CA LYS A 89 3.53 -10.68 17.01
C LYS A 89 2.46 -9.57 16.93
N SER A 90 2.75 -8.40 17.47
CA SER A 90 1.87 -7.22 17.38
C SER A 90 1.73 -6.71 15.94
N PHE A 91 2.83 -6.63 15.20
CA PHE A 91 2.87 -6.29 13.78
C PHE A 91 2.00 -7.23 12.96
N ARG A 92 2.18 -8.55 13.11
CA ARG A 92 1.38 -9.56 12.38
C ARG A 92 -0.12 -9.47 12.71
N LYS A 93 -0.47 -9.23 13.97
CA LYS A 93 -1.87 -9.05 14.38
C LYS A 93 -2.49 -7.83 13.70
N ARG A 94 -1.79 -6.70 13.69
CA ARG A 94 -2.26 -5.46 13.03
C ARG A 94 -2.37 -5.63 11.52
N ALA A 95 -1.37 -6.22 10.88
CA ALA A 95 -1.39 -6.49 9.45
C ALA A 95 -2.56 -7.37 9.04
N ARG A 96 -2.90 -8.40 9.85
CA ARG A 96 -4.09 -9.22 9.63
C ARG A 96 -5.39 -8.42 9.75
N ASN A 97 -5.52 -7.60 10.80
CA ASN A 97 -6.70 -6.76 10.99
C ASN A 97 -6.89 -5.75 9.83
N GLU A 98 -5.80 -5.22 9.26
CA GLU A 98 -5.88 -4.36 8.07
C GLU A 98 -6.39 -5.10 6.82
N VAL A 99 -6.04 -6.38 6.66
CA VAL A 99 -6.58 -7.22 5.57
C VAL A 99 -8.07 -7.48 5.77
N GLU A 100 -8.47 -7.84 6.99
CA GLU A 100 -9.87 -8.11 7.34
C GLU A 100 -10.76 -6.86 7.16
N HIS A 101 -10.27 -5.68 7.55
CA HIS A 101 -10.98 -4.42 7.36
C HIS A 101 -11.27 -4.13 5.89
N VAL A 102 -10.26 -4.27 5.02
CA VAL A 102 -10.42 -4.03 3.58
C VAL A 102 -11.39 -5.04 2.97
N GLN A 103 -11.31 -6.32 3.35
CA GLN A 103 -12.26 -7.33 2.88
C GLN A 103 -13.70 -7.00 3.28
N HIS A 104 -13.90 -6.50 4.51
CA HIS A 104 -15.20 -6.09 5.00
C HIS A 104 -15.75 -4.87 4.24
N GLU A 105 -14.92 -3.84 3.99
CA GLU A 105 -15.31 -2.67 3.19
C GLU A 105 -15.69 -3.05 1.75
N VAL A 106 -14.91 -3.93 1.11
CA VAL A 106 -15.21 -4.42 -0.24
C VAL A 106 -16.53 -5.20 -0.26
N TRP A 107 -16.75 -6.07 0.73
CA TRP A 107 -18.01 -6.81 0.86
C TRP A 107 -19.21 -5.86 1.06
N GLN A 108 -19.10 -4.89 1.96
CA GLN A 108 -20.16 -3.89 2.17
C GLN A 108 -20.46 -3.06 0.92
N THR A 109 -19.41 -2.66 0.18
CA THR A 109 -19.57 -1.92 -1.07
C THR A 109 -20.27 -2.76 -2.14
N GLY A 110 -19.95 -4.05 -2.24
CA GLY A 110 -20.64 -4.98 -3.14
C GLY A 110 -22.13 -5.12 -2.80
N VAL A 111 -22.47 -5.27 -1.52
CA VAL A 111 -23.87 -5.33 -1.05
C VAL A 111 -24.63 -4.03 -1.35
N TYR A 112 -23.97 -2.88 -1.20
CA TYR A 112 -24.56 -1.58 -1.52
C TYR A 112 -24.85 -1.43 -3.02
N ILE A 113 -23.91 -1.80 -3.89
CA ILE A 113 -24.09 -1.77 -5.35
C ILE A 113 -25.22 -2.71 -5.78
N ASP A 114 -25.27 -3.93 -5.24
CA ASP A 114 -26.34 -4.89 -5.54
C ASP A 114 -27.73 -4.35 -5.17
N ASN A 115 -27.84 -3.63 -4.06
CA ASN A 115 -29.10 -2.98 -3.66
C ASN A 115 -29.49 -1.85 -4.62
N LEU A 116 -28.52 -1.04 -5.08
CA LEU A 116 -28.78 0.01 -6.06
C LEU A 116 -29.26 -0.57 -7.40
N ILE A 117 -28.65 -1.66 -7.89
CA ILE A 117 -29.08 -2.36 -9.11
C ILE A 117 -30.51 -2.90 -8.95
N LYS A 118 -30.84 -3.51 -7.81
CA LYS A 118 -32.19 -4.03 -7.53
C LYS A 118 -33.25 -2.93 -7.44
N ILE A 119 -32.91 -1.74 -6.98
CA ILE A 119 -33.81 -0.58 -6.97
C ILE A 119 -33.99 -0.06 -8.39
N ALA A 120 -32.91 0.10 -9.14
CA ALA A 120 -32.94 0.56 -10.53
C ALA A 120 -33.73 -0.39 -11.45
N ALA A 121 -33.67 -1.70 -11.22
CA ALA A 121 -34.44 -2.69 -11.98
C ALA A 121 -35.95 -2.71 -11.68
N LYS A 122 -36.41 -1.95 -10.68
CA LYS A 122 -37.82 -1.82 -10.29
C LYS A 122 -38.45 -0.48 -10.67
N LEU A 123 -37.64 0.43 -11.24
CA LEU A 123 -38.08 1.72 -11.81
C LEU A 123 -38.25 1.56 -13.33
#